data_AF-A0A1U7NSP0-F1
#
_entry.id   AF-A0A1U7NSP0-F1
#
_cell.length_a   1.000
_cell.length_b   1.000
_cell.length_c   1.000
_cell.angle_alpha   90.00
_cell.angle_beta   90.00
_cell.angle_gamma   90.00
#
_symmetry.space_group_name_H-M   'P 1'
#
loop_
_entity.id
_entity.type
_entity.pdbx_description
1 polymer ?
#
loop_
_entity_poly.entity_id
_entity_poly.type
_entity_poly.pdbx_seq_one_letter_code
_entity_poly.pdbx_strand_id
1 'polypeptide(L)'
;MPVRITAGEKHNLIQTSLELSVTHDLPGLDISVFLLDAGRKMSGDDSIVFYNNPSSPGVQGRFTGTQAHFKLDLTQLGEVSRLMVTASHDDLILKKAGVLKAEVGGFEFNPLSGLQGEKAAMLFEIYNHKGNWKLAAVGQGFAGGLGELIGYFGGEVESGPAPAATPTPAPRPAIPAMNTASRASGLATGSAGASPAGSGGSVNLLKVASGTSTISLAKGERVSLRKEDGAPDLSGSCMGLGWDAASGRSIDLDAGCLLFDSKHKHLETIFFMKLAGGGGAVRHSGDNLTGDGEGDDETISVDLDRLAPNVQHLVFVVNSFSGHNFRDVRRAFCRLFNERTQHELARFDLTDGESATAMLMARLTRREGGWDMTALGTKAGGQTARGSIKDAQQELRSAGV
;
A
#
# COMPACT_ATOMS: atom_id res chain seq x y z
N MET A 1 -8.32 -15.65 35.39
CA MET A 1 -6.99 -15.03 35.16
C MET A 1 -6.26 -15.91 34.16
N PRO A 2 -5.61 -15.33 33.14
CA PRO A 2 -4.92 -16.11 32.13
C PRO A 2 -3.71 -16.84 32.72
N VAL A 3 -3.40 -18.01 32.16
CA VAL A 3 -2.23 -18.82 32.52
C VAL A 3 -1.01 -18.23 31.80
N ARG A 4 0.01 -17.83 32.56
CA ARG A 4 1.26 -17.34 31.98
C ARG A 4 2.08 -18.49 31.42
N ILE A 5 2.51 -18.35 30.18
CA ILE A 5 3.33 -19.34 29.47
C ILE A 5 4.63 -18.69 28.97
N THR A 6 5.66 -19.49 28.79
CA THR A 6 6.99 -19.07 28.34
C THR A 6 7.29 -19.53 26.92
N ALA A 7 8.27 -18.89 26.26
CA ALA A 7 8.67 -19.22 24.90
C ALA A 7 9.04 -20.71 24.78
N GLY A 8 8.50 -21.37 23.75
CA GLY A 8 8.65 -22.80 23.48
C GLY A 8 7.52 -23.68 24.05
N GLU A 9 6.70 -23.18 24.97
CA GLU A 9 5.55 -23.93 25.50
C GLU A 9 4.45 -24.12 24.45
N LYS A 10 3.81 -25.29 24.48
CA LYS A 10 2.74 -25.69 23.56
C LYS A 10 1.54 -26.19 24.33
N HIS A 11 0.36 -25.72 23.96
CA HIS A 11 -0.91 -26.03 24.63
C HIS A 11 -1.98 -26.42 23.60
N ASN A 12 -2.91 -27.29 23.99
CA ASN A 12 -4.05 -27.62 23.13
C ASN A 12 -5.13 -26.55 23.27
N LEU A 13 -5.73 -26.15 22.16
CA LEU A 13 -6.89 -25.26 22.15
C LEU A 13 -8.16 -26.12 22.11
N ILE A 14 -9.03 -25.93 23.09
CA ILE A 14 -10.31 -26.68 23.20
C ILE A 14 -11.41 -25.96 22.41
N GLN A 15 -11.28 -24.64 22.26
CA GLN A 15 -12.23 -23.78 21.56
C GLN A 15 -11.74 -23.50 20.14
N THR A 16 -12.68 -23.41 19.21
CA THR A 16 -12.45 -23.01 17.82
C THR A 16 -12.75 -21.53 17.58
N SER A 17 -13.48 -20.87 18.49
CA SER A 17 -13.61 -19.42 18.52
C SER A 17 -12.74 -18.87 19.65
N LEU A 18 -11.81 -17.97 19.33
CA LEU A 18 -10.84 -17.41 20.26
C LEU A 18 -10.82 -15.90 20.17
N GLU A 19 -10.60 -15.25 21.30
CA GLU A 19 -10.22 -13.84 21.35
C GLU A 19 -8.72 -13.77 21.65
N LEU A 20 -7.99 -13.10 20.76
CA LEU A 20 -6.59 -12.77 20.89
C LEU A 20 -6.50 -11.27 21.17
N SER A 21 -5.75 -10.87 22.19
CA SER A 21 -5.45 -9.46 22.45
C SER A 21 -3.96 -9.26 22.64
N VAL A 22 -3.44 -8.17 22.10
CA VAL A 22 -2.06 -7.74 22.30
C VAL A 22 -2.09 -6.32 22.83
N THR A 23 -1.40 -6.07 23.94
CA THR A 23 -1.29 -4.74 24.58
C THR A 23 0.15 -4.30 24.59
N HIS A 24 0.42 -3.06 24.20
CA HIS A 24 1.75 -2.47 24.20
C HIS A 24 1.74 -0.98 24.57
N ASP A 25 2.90 -0.42 24.87
CA ASP A 25 3.08 1.02 25.12
C ASP A 25 4.08 1.69 24.16
N LEU A 26 4.61 0.93 23.19
CA LEU A 26 5.54 1.45 22.19
C LEU A 26 4.76 2.11 21.03
N PRO A 27 4.90 3.43 20.79
CA PRO A 27 4.26 4.10 19.66
C PRO A 27 4.80 3.55 18.33
N GLY A 28 3.93 3.42 17.32
CA GLY A 28 4.34 2.91 16.00
C GLY A 28 4.64 1.42 15.95
N LEU A 29 4.33 0.67 17.02
CA LEU A 29 4.40 -0.79 17.00
C LEU A 29 3.16 -1.36 16.30
N ASP A 30 3.39 -2.12 15.24
CA ASP A 30 2.35 -2.81 14.49
C ASP A 30 2.19 -4.24 14.96
N ILE A 31 0.93 -4.68 15.09
CA ILE A 31 0.57 -6.07 15.38
C ILE A 31 -0.09 -6.66 14.13
N SER A 32 0.33 -7.86 13.77
CA SER A 32 -0.19 -8.55 12.57
C SER A 32 -0.42 -10.03 12.84
N VAL A 33 -1.31 -10.64 12.06
CA VAL A 33 -1.56 -12.08 12.05
C VAL A 33 -1.32 -12.60 10.63
N PHE A 34 -0.28 -13.40 10.46
CA PHE A 34 0.01 -14.08 9.20
C PHE A 34 -0.79 -15.37 9.11
N LEU A 35 -1.55 -15.55 8.04
CA LEU A 35 -2.24 -16.79 7.69
C LEU A 35 -1.31 -17.64 6.81
N LEU A 36 -1.01 -18.84 7.28
CA LEU A 36 -0.02 -19.71 6.64
C LEU A 36 -0.57 -21.11 6.38
N ASP A 37 -0.05 -21.73 5.33
CA ASP A 37 -0.31 -23.12 4.98
C ASP A 37 0.42 -24.12 5.91
N ALA A 38 0.28 -25.41 5.62
CA ALA A 38 0.92 -26.46 6.42
C ALA A 38 2.46 -26.39 6.40
N GLY A 39 3.02 -25.85 5.31
CA GLY A 39 4.44 -25.62 5.08
C GLY A 39 4.99 -24.32 5.68
N ARG A 40 4.16 -23.55 6.42
CA ARG A 40 4.51 -22.22 6.97
C ARG A 40 4.81 -21.19 5.88
N LYS A 41 4.10 -21.27 4.75
CA LYS A 41 4.16 -20.29 3.68
C LYS A 41 2.87 -19.51 3.59
N MET A 42 2.99 -18.25 3.19
CA MET A 42 1.84 -17.41 2.83
C MET A 42 1.26 -17.92 1.52
N SER A 43 -0.07 -18.02 1.45
CA SER A 43 -0.81 -18.46 0.28
C SER A 43 -1.54 -17.27 -0.32
N GLY A 44 -0.82 -16.44 -1.08
CA GLY A 44 -1.35 -15.23 -1.74
C GLY A 44 -1.32 -13.95 -0.88
N ASP A 45 -1.81 -12.85 -1.44
CA ASP A 45 -1.65 -11.50 -0.87
C ASP A 45 -2.52 -11.25 0.39
N ASP A 46 -3.65 -11.96 0.55
CA ASP A 46 -4.56 -11.88 1.71
C ASP A 46 -4.06 -12.66 2.94
N SER A 47 -2.77 -13.01 2.96
CA SER A 47 -2.15 -13.85 4.00
C SER A 47 -1.77 -13.08 5.27
N ILE A 48 -2.15 -11.81 5.42
CA ILE A 48 -1.81 -11.00 6.59
C ILE A 48 -3.00 -10.14 7.00
N VAL A 49 -3.43 -10.28 8.26
CA VAL A 49 -4.36 -9.35 8.92
C VAL A 49 -3.58 -8.37 9.78
N PHE A 50 -3.78 -7.08 9.55
CA PHE A 50 -3.13 -5.98 10.25
C PHE A 50 -4.03 -4.74 10.20
N TYR A 51 -3.58 -3.59 10.74
CA TYR A 51 -4.47 -2.42 10.88
C TYR A 51 -5.07 -1.92 9.55
N ASN A 52 -4.36 -2.06 8.43
CA ASN A 52 -4.82 -1.62 7.11
C ASN A 52 -5.57 -2.73 6.33
N ASN A 53 -5.46 -3.98 6.76
CA ASN A 53 -6.25 -5.10 6.25
C ASN A 53 -6.83 -5.89 7.43
N PRO A 54 -7.88 -5.37 8.10
CA PRO A 54 -8.29 -5.86 9.40
C PRO A 54 -9.14 -7.12 9.33
N SER A 55 -9.47 -7.68 8.17
CA SER A 55 -10.24 -8.92 8.07
C SER A 55 -9.73 -9.88 7.01
N SER A 56 -9.87 -11.15 7.31
CA SER A 56 -9.65 -12.30 6.43
C SER A 56 -10.62 -13.40 6.88
N PRO A 57 -11.00 -14.38 6.03
CA PRO A 57 -11.87 -15.49 6.46
C PRO A 57 -11.39 -16.13 7.78
N GLY A 58 -12.24 -16.11 8.81
CA GLY A 58 -11.92 -16.63 10.14
C GLY A 58 -11.02 -15.76 11.02
N VAL A 59 -10.61 -14.56 10.58
CA VAL A 59 -9.80 -13.63 11.39
C VAL A 59 -10.31 -12.20 11.25
N GLN A 60 -10.72 -11.58 12.34
CA GLN A 60 -11.15 -10.17 12.37
C GLN A 60 -10.36 -9.40 13.42
N GLY A 61 -9.51 -8.48 12.97
CA GLY A 61 -8.76 -7.54 13.78
C GLY A 61 -9.54 -6.25 14.07
N ARG A 62 -9.23 -5.64 15.21
CA ARG A 62 -9.56 -4.27 15.62
C ARG A 62 -8.36 -3.71 16.35
N PHE A 63 -7.94 -2.51 16.00
CA PHE A 63 -6.73 -1.89 16.51
C PHE A 63 -7.10 -0.60 17.23
N THR A 64 -6.45 -0.37 18.36
CA THR A 64 -6.44 0.90 19.09
C THR A 64 -4.97 1.21 19.35
N GLY A 65 -4.60 2.48 19.49
CA GLY A 65 -3.17 2.88 19.45
C GLY A 65 -2.20 2.13 20.39
N THR A 66 -2.70 1.45 21.42
CA THR A 66 -1.93 0.61 22.35
C THR A 66 -2.43 -0.83 22.46
N GLN A 67 -3.45 -1.23 21.69
CA GLN A 67 -4.06 -2.55 21.79
C GLN A 67 -4.55 -3.08 20.44
N ALA A 68 -4.22 -4.32 20.12
CA ALA A 68 -4.77 -5.04 18.98
C ALA A 68 -5.64 -6.20 19.48
N HIS A 69 -6.89 -6.28 19.03
CA HIS A 69 -7.84 -7.35 19.35
C HIS A 69 -8.18 -8.11 18.08
N PHE A 70 -8.13 -9.43 18.13
CA PHE A 70 -8.50 -10.30 17.03
C PHE A 70 -9.54 -11.31 17.50
N LYS A 71 -10.64 -11.40 16.75
CA LYS A 71 -11.57 -12.52 16.84
C LYS A 71 -11.15 -13.57 15.82
N LEU A 72 -10.88 -14.77 16.30
CA LEU A 72 -10.45 -15.90 15.48
C LEU A 72 -11.57 -16.95 15.47
N ASP A 73 -12.03 -17.33 14.28
CA ASP A 73 -12.86 -18.50 14.04
C ASP A 73 -12.07 -19.51 13.21
N LEU A 74 -11.49 -20.48 13.93
CA LEU A 74 -10.62 -21.50 13.36
C LEU A 74 -11.35 -22.48 12.42
N THR A 75 -12.69 -22.40 12.35
CA THR A 75 -13.51 -23.22 11.43
C THR A 75 -13.68 -22.58 10.07
N GLN A 76 -13.40 -21.28 9.93
CA GLN A 76 -13.59 -20.51 8.69
C GLN A 76 -12.28 -20.18 7.96
N LEU A 77 -11.18 -20.84 8.33
CA LEU A 77 -9.84 -20.57 7.82
C LEU A 77 -9.54 -21.18 6.42
N GLY A 78 -10.43 -22.01 5.87
CA GLY A 78 -10.23 -22.63 4.57
C GLY A 78 -8.98 -23.52 4.53
N GLU A 79 -8.03 -23.21 3.65
CA GLU A 79 -6.76 -23.93 3.49
C GLU A 79 -5.68 -23.51 4.52
N VAL A 80 -5.91 -22.43 5.27
CA VAL A 80 -4.99 -21.94 6.29
C VAL A 80 -4.95 -22.94 7.44
N SER A 81 -3.74 -23.37 7.78
CA SER A 81 -3.52 -24.34 8.86
C SER A 81 -2.74 -23.76 10.03
N ARG A 82 -2.28 -22.51 9.90
CA ARG A 82 -1.44 -21.82 10.88
C ARG A 82 -1.74 -20.32 10.88
N LEU A 83 -1.80 -19.72 12.06
CA LEU A 83 -1.84 -18.29 12.29
C LEU A 83 -0.60 -17.90 13.10
N MET A 84 0.21 -16.98 12.60
CA MET A 84 1.35 -16.42 13.33
C MET A 84 1.06 -14.99 13.75
N VAL A 85 0.99 -14.75 15.06
CA VAL A 85 0.83 -13.42 15.64
C VAL A 85 2.20 -12.78 15.79
N THR A 86 2.38 -11.57 15.27
CA THR A 86 3.66 -10.87 15.25
C THR A 86 3.53 -9.44 15.73
N ALA A 87 4.62 -8.89 16.25
CA ALA A 87 4.78 -7.47 16.53
C ALA A 87 6.00 -6.93 15.77
N SER A 88 5.89 -5.76 15.13
CA SER A 88 6.98 -5.16 14.35
C SER A 88 6.98 -3.65 14.44
N HIS A 89 8.17 -3.04 14.34
CA HIS A 89 8.35 -1.59 14.29
C HIS A 89 9.44 -1.26 13.26
N ASP A 90 9.27 -0.16 12.51
CA ASP A 90 10.21 0.26 11.46
C ASP A 90 11.57 0.71 12.01
N ASP A 91 11.55 1.60 13.01
CA ASP A 91 12.76 2.22 13.54
C ASP A 91 13.25 1.67 14.88
N LEU A 92 12.34 1.39 15.80
CA LEU A 92 12.67 1.07 17.20
C LEU A 92 12.75 -0.43 17.43
N ILE A 93 13.64 -0.82 18.35
CA ILE A 93 13.68 -2.19 18.86
C ILE A 93 12.53 -2.41 19.85
N LEU A 94 11.94 -3.60 19.84
CA LEU A 94 10.81 -3.98 20.70
C LEU A 94 11.12 -3.86 22.19
N LYS A 95 12.40 -4.03 22.58
CA LYS A 95 12.85 -3.91 23.98
C LYS A 95 12.69 -2.50 24.56
N LYS A 96 12.43 -1.48 23.73
CA LYS A 96 12.10 -0.12 24.20
C LYS A 96 10.68 -0.03 24.75
N ALA A 97 9.80 -0.99 24.47
CA ALA A 97 8.49 -1.08 25.07
C ALA A 97 8.63 -1.37 26.58
N GLY A 98 7.90 -0.63 27.42
CA GLY A 98 7.72 -0.99 28.83
C GLY A 98 6.71 -2.14 28.98
N VAL A 99 5.78 -2.25 28.04
CA VAL A 99 4.74 -3.27 27.99
C VAL A 99 4.65 -3.84 26.57
N LEU A 100 4.71 -5.16 26.46
CA LEU A 100 4.26 -5.93 25.30
C LEU A 100 3.74 -7.26 25.81
N LYS A 101 2.44 -7.48 25.68
CA LYS A 101 1.76 -8.62 26.28
C LYS A 101 0.72 -9.16 25.30
N ALA A 102 0.79 -10.45 24.99
CA ALA A 102 -0.19 -11.12 24.16
C ALA A 102 -1.01 -12.11 25.00
N GLU A 103 -2.31 -12.17 24.77
CA GLU A 103 -3.23 -13.09 25.44
C GLU A 103 -4.14 -13.76 24.41
N VAL A 104 -4.28 -15.09 24.45
CA VAL A 104 -5.20 -15.83 23.58
C VAL A 104 -5.74 -17.06 24.27
N GLY A 105 -7.05 -17.28 24.22
CA GLY A 105 -7.68 -18.49 24.76
C GLY A 105 -7.37 -18.74 26.26
N GLY A 106 -7.16 -17.66 27.03
CA GLY A 106 -6.81 -17.74 28.45
C GLY A 106 -5.32 -17.99 28.73
N PHE A 107 -4.43 -17.92 27.74
CA PHE A 107 -2.98 -17.97 27.92
C PHE A 107 -2.36 -16.59 27.70
N GLU A 108 -1.42 -16.20 28.57
CA GLU A 108 -0.70 -14.92 28.51
C GLU A 108 0.78 -15.15 28.23
N PHE A 109 1.38 -14.37 27.33
CA PHE A 109 2.80 -14.39 27.01
C PHE A 109 3.37 -12.98 26.96
N ASN A 110 4.56 -12.81 27.55
CA ASN A 110 5.37 -11.60 27.46
C ASN A 110 6.68 -11.92 26.74
N PRO A 111 6.90 -11.44 25.50
CA PRO A 111 8.10 -11.73 24.72
C PRO A 111 9.32 -10.91 25.16
N LEU A 112 9.16 -9.81 25.90
CA LEU A 112 10.23 -8.81 26.13
C LEU A 112 11.47 -9.39 26.84
N SER A 113 11.29 -10.42 27.67
CA SER A 113 12.40 -11.07 28.37
C SER A 113 13.36 -11.80 27.42
N GLY A 114 12.88 -12.26 26.27
CA GLY A 114 13.66 -12.97 25.26
C GLY A 114 14.30 -12.06 24.20
N LEU A 115 13.85 -10.81 24.09
CA LEU A 115 14.31 -9.86 23.07
C LEU A 115 15.50 -9.04 23.57
N GLN A 116 16.36 -8.64 22.64
CA GLN A 116 17.53 -7.79 22.86
C GLN A 116 17.52 -6.58 21.93
N GLY A 117 17.66 -6.82 20.63
CA GLY A 117 17.88 -5.78 19.61
C GLY A 117 16.94 -5.90 18.41
N GLU A 118 15.88 -6.67 18.52
CA GLU A 118 15.01 -7.01 17.40
C GLU A 118 13.93 -5.94 17.19
N LYS A 119 13.61 -5.72 15.91
CA LYS A 119 12.57 -4.79 15.45
C LYS A 119 11.25 -5.48 15.16
N ALA A 120 11.27 -6.80 14.90
CA ALA A 120 10.08 -7.63 14.81
C ALA A 120 10.20 -8.87 15.69
N ALA A 121 9.08 -9.43 16.13
CA ALA A 121 9.03 -10.67 16.91
C ALA A 121 7.76 -11.48 16.67
N MET A 122 7.90 -12.80 16.73
CA MET A 122 6.81 -13.77 16.73
C MET A 122 6.32 -13.99 18.16
N LEU A 123 5.03 -13.80 18.39
CA LEU A 123 4.40 -13.89 19.70
C LEU A 123 3.80 -15.28 19.92
N PHE A 124 2.79 -15.61 19.10
CA PHE A 124 2.07 -16.88 19.17
C PHE A 124 1.97 -17.54 17.79
N GLU A 125 2.11 -18.86 17.77
CA GLU A 125 1.72 -19.69 16.62
C GLU A 125 0.49 -20.50 17.02
N ILE A 126 -0.64 -20.29 16.33
CA ILE A 126 -1.84 -21.12 16.44
C ILE A 126 -1.85 -22.04 15.22
N TYR A 127 -1.81 -23.35 15.41
CA TYR A 127 -1.65 -24.28 14.29
C TYR A 127 -2.50 -25.54 14.43
N ASN A 128 -2.96 -26.04 13.30
CA ASN A 128 -3.65 -27.32 13.21
C ASN A 128 -2.62 -28.44 13.18
N HIS A 129 -2.75 -29.39 14.10
CA HIS A 129 -1.92 -30.59 14.14
C HIS A 129 -2.81 -31.83 14.21
N LYS A 130 -2.95 -32.51 13.06
CA LYS A 130 -3.77 -33.72 12.90
C LYS A 130 -5.22 -33.49 13.35
N GLY A 131 -5.83 -32.40 12.89
CA GLY A 131 -7.23 -32.05 13.20
C GLY A 131 -7.44 -31.35 14.55
N ASN A 132 -6.39 -31.18 15.37
CA ASN A 132 -6.47 -30.49 16.66
C ASN A 132 -5.70 -29.18 16.61
N TRP A 133 -6.35 -28.08 16.98
CA TRP A 133 -5.72 -26.78 17.10
C TRP A 133 -4.86 -26.69 18.35
N LYS A 134 -3.67 -26.10 18.20
CA LYS A 134 -2.67 -25.92 19.26
C LYS A 134 -2.16 -24.50 19.25
N LEU A 135 -1.78 -24.02 20.42
CA LEU A 135 -1.09 -22.76 20.64
C LEU A 135 0.38 -23.05 20.97
N ALA A 136 1.30 -22.27 20.44
CA ALA A 136 2.69 -22.22 20.88
C ALA A 136 3.10 -20.78 21.18
N ALA A 137 3.74 -20.54 22.32
CA ALA A 137 4.46 -19.30 22.57
C ALA A 137 5.81 -19.36 21.86
N VAL A 138 6.13 -18.38 21.01
CA VAL A 138 7.32 -18.43 20.14
C VAL A 138 8.45 -17.59 20.71
N GLY A 139 8.29 -16.27 20.76
CA GLY A 139 9.30 -15.34 21.29
C GLY A 139 10.53 -15.15 20.41
N GLN A 140 10.50 -15.57 19.14
CA GLN A 140 11.60 -15.39 18.20
C GLN A 140 11.60 -13.97 17.64
N GLY A 141 12.70 -13.24 17.80
CA GLY A 141 12.87 -11.90 17.24
C GLY A 141 13.64 -11.87 15.91
N PHE A 142 13.50 -10.77 15.19
CA PHE A 142 14.13 -10.46 13.90
C PHE A 142 14.70 -9.04 13.93
N ALA A 143 16.01 -8.92 13.74
CA ALA A 143 16.71 -7.62 13.75
C ALA A 143 16.38 -6.79 12.50
N GLY A 144 16.16 -7.45 11.35
CA GLY A 144 15.76 -6.82 10.09
C GLY A 144 14.29 -6.37 10.04
N GLY A 145 13.54 -6.52 11.14
CA GLY A 145 12.16 -6.03 11.24
C GLY A 145 11.18 -6.83 10.39
N LEU A 146 10.12 -6.15 9.94
CA LEU A 146 9.02 -6.79 9.21
C LEU A 146 9.50 -7.44 7.89
N GLY A 147 10.44 -6.82 7.18
CA GLY A 147 10.91 -7.34 5.89
C GLY A 147 11.59 -8.71 6.01
N GLU A 148 12.38 -8.93 7.05
CA GLU A 148 13.00 -10.23 7.33
C GLU A 148 11.95 -11.29 7.69
N LEU A 149 10.90 -10.87 8.41
CA LEU A 149 9.79 -11.73 8.82
C LEU A 149 8.91 -12.14 7.63
N ILE A 150 8.64 -11.23 6.70
CA ILE A 150 7.96 -11.52 5.43
C ILE A 150 8.79 -12.52 4.59
N GLY A 151 10.10 -12.26 4.45
CA GLY A 151 11.02 -13.18 3.77
C GLY A 151 11.07 -14.56 4.42
N TYR A 152 11.02 -14.64 5.75
CA TYR A 152 10.99 -15.90 6.50
C TYR A 152 9.78 -16.77 6.12
N PHE A 153 8.61 -16.16 5.92
CA PHE A 153 7.40 -16.86 5.46
C PHE A 153 7.30 -17.02 3.94
N GLY A 154 8.37 -16.69 3.21
CA GLY A 154 8.45 -16.86 1.76
C GLY A 154 7.74 -15.79 0.94
N GLY A 155 7.43 -14.63 1.55
CA GLY A 155 7.03 -13.46 0.79
C GLY A 155 8.24 -12.75 0.20
N GLU A 156 8.02 -12.04 -0.90
CA GLU A 156 9.01 -11.12 -1.46
C GLU A 156 8.67 -9.71 -0.96
N VAL A 157 9.66 -9.02 -0.42
CA VAL A 157 9.56 -7.60 -0.07
C VAL A 157 10.17 -6.84 -1.22
N GLU A 158 9.42 -5.93 -1.85
CA GLU A 158 10.00 -5.01 -2.82
C GLU A 158 11.05 -4.16 -2.10
N SER A 159 12.32 -4.44 -2.40
CA SER A 159 13.42 -3.68 -1.83
C SER A 159 13.50 -2.36 -2.57
N GLY A 160 13.07 -1.29 -1.90
CA GLY A 160 13.58 0.05 -2.21
C GLY A 160 15.12 0.00 -2.26
N PRO A 161 15.77 0.89 -3.03
CA PRO A 161 17.20 0.78 -3.31
C PRO A 161 17.97 0.63 -2.00
N ALA A 162 18.72 -0.48 -1.90
CA ALA A 162 19.56 -0.75 -0.74
C ALA A 162 20.42 0.50 -0.45
N PRO A 163 20.57 0.93 0.82
CA PRO A 163 21.59 1.90 1.15
C PRO A 163 22.91 1.33 0.62
N ALA A 164 23.55 2.08 -0.28
CA ALA A 164 24.79 1.67 -0.91
C ALA A 164 25.73 1.14 0.17
N ALA A 165 26.12 -0.13 0.05
CA ALA A 165 27.15 -0.71 0.88
C ALA A 165 28.34 0.26 0.85
N THR A 166 28.76 0.74 2.02
CA THR A 166 29.98 1.54 2.11
C THR A 166 31.11 0.70 1.53
N PRO A 167 31.90 1.24 0.58
CA PRO A 167 32.93 0.47 -0.07
C PRO A 167 33.92 -0.02 0.98
N THR A 168 34.11 -1.34 1.03
CA THR A 168 35.23 -1.94 1.76
C THR A 168 36.53 -1.33 1.21
N PRO A 169 37.45 -0.83 2.05
CA PRO A 169 38.72 -0.30 1.58
C PRO A 169 39.47 -1.39 0.81
N ALA A 170 39.79 -1.12 -0.46
CA ALA A 170 40.59 -2.02 -1.26
C ALA A 170 41.97 -2.23 -0.60
N PRO A 171 42.55 -3.44 -0.62
CA PRO A 171 43.88 -3.68 -0.10
C PRO A 171 44.90 -2.88 -0.91
N ARG A 172 45.79 -2.17 -0.21
CA ARG A 172 46.91 -1.42 -0.79
C ARG A 172 47.80 -2.39 -1.61
N PRO A 173 48.03 -2.16 -2.91
CA PRO A 173 49.00 -2.94 -3.67
C PRO A 173 50.42 -2.67 -3.17
N ALA A 174 51.17 -3.73 -2.89
CA ALA A 174 52.59 -3.69 -2.61
C ALA A 174 53.36 -3.25 -3.87
N ILE A 175 54.40 -2.43 -3.68
CA ILE A 175 55.32 -1.99 -4.72
C ILE A 175 56.32 -3.11 -5.04
N PRO A 176 56.56 -3.44 -6.32
CA PRO A 176 57.86 -3.94 -6.75
C PRO A 176 58.55 -2.97 -7.71
N ALA A 177 59.88 -2.98 -7.65
CA ALA A 177 60.79 -2.00 -8.22
C ALA A 177 60.95 -1.99 -9.75
N MET A 178 61.46 -0.84 -10.20
CA MET A 178 62.00 -0.40 -11.50
C MET A 178 62.46 -1.48 -12.50
N ASN A 179 62.13 -1.27 -13.80
CA ASN A 179 63.17 -0.99 -14.80
C ASN A 179 62.60 -0.29 -16.06
N THR A 180 63.51 0.13 -16.92
CA THR A 180 63.52 1.32 -17.79
C THR A 180 63.14 1.07 -19.26
N ALA A 181 62.61 2.14 -19.87
CA ALA A 181 62.69 2.60 -21.27
C ALA A 181 62.40 1.64 -22.45
N SER A 182 61.43 2.00 -23.31
CA SER A 182 61.69 2.36 -24.72
C SER A 182 60.44 2.94 -25.41
N ARG A 183 60.67 3.76 -26.44
CA ARG A 183 59.80 4.71 -27.13
C ARG A 183 59.54 4.25 -28.57
N ALA A 184 58.29 4.39 -29.05
CA ALA A 184 57.83 4.76 -30.42
C ALA A 184 56.38 4.24 -30.60
N SER A 185 55.33 5.02 -30.89
CA SER A 185 54.99 6.03 -31.92
C SER A 185 54.11 5.45 -33.05
N GLY A 186 52.96 6.10 -33.25
CA GLY A 186 52.03 5.98 -34.40
C GLY A 186 50.81 5.09 -34.12
N LEU A 187 49.58 5.37 -34.57
CA LEU A 187 48.98 6.46 -35.35
C LEU A 187 47.46 6.13 -35.36
N ALA A 188 46.53 7.04 -35.04
CA ALA A 188 45.13 6.95 -35.50
C ALA A 188 44.30 8.20 -35.14
N THR A 189 44.05 8.99 -36.19
CA THR A 189 42.78 9.66 -36.58
C THR A 189 41.68 9.86 -35.55
N GLY A 190 41.26 11.13 -35.40
CA GLY A 190 40.04 11.52 -34.69
C GLY A 190 38.78 11.44 -35.56
N SER A 191 37.64 11.42 -34.89
CA SER A 191 36.41 12.11 -35.30
C SER A 191 35.44 12.13 -34.12
N ALA A 192 34.67 13.21 -34.08
CA ALA A 192 33.75 13.62 -33.05
C ALA A 192 32.48 12.77 -32.99
N GLY A 193 31.71 12.98 -31.91
CA GLY A 193 30.60 12.14 -31.50
C GLY A 193 29.27 12.40 -32.23
N ALA A 194 28.33 11.51 -31.94
CA ALA A 194 26.91 11.80 -31.78
C ALA A 194 26.22 10.53 -31.25
N SER A 195 25.34 10.73 -30.26
CA SER A 195 24.45 9.74 -29.66
C SER A 195 23.54 9.05 -30.69
N PRO A 196 23.10 7.81 -30.41
CA PRO A 196 21.80 7.35 -30.86
C PRO A 196 20.78 7.37 -29.72
N ALA A 197 19.58 7.78 -30.12
CA ALA A 197 18.33 7.78 -29.39
C ALA A 197 18.04 6.44 -28.66
N GLY A 198 17.64 6.54 -27.39
CA GLY A 198 16.98 5.46 -26.67
C GLY A 198 15.51 5.41 -27.05
N SER A 199 15.13 4.31 -27.70
CA SER A 199 13.76 3.92 -28.01
C SER A 199 12.88 3.87 -26.76
N GLY A 200 11.69 4.46 -26.83
CA GLY A 200 10.63 4.23 -25.87
C GLY A 200 10.24 2.76 -25.85
N GLY A 201 10.49 2.09 -24.72
CA GLY A 201 10.02 0.75 -24.47
C GLY A 201 8.53 0.77 -24.15
N SER A 202 7.69 0.42 -25.13
CA SER A 202 6.36 -0.09 -24.87
C SER A 202 6.50 -1.47 -24.24
N VAL A 203 6.10 -1.63 -22.98
CA VAL A 203 5.96 -2.96 -22.37
C VAL A 203 4.71 -3.61 -23.00
N ASN A 204 4.94 -4.66 -23.77
CA ASN A 204 3.91 -5.56 -24.25
C ASN A 204 4.00 -6.82 -23.38
N LEU A 205 2.99 -7.11 -22.57
CA LEU A 205 2.97 -8.34 -21.77
C LEU A 205 1.66 -9.09 -21.97
N LEU A 206 1.64 -9.91 -23.02
CA LEU A 206 0.88 -11.16 -23.05
C LEU A 206 1.47 -12.10 -21.99
N LYS A 207 1.03 -11.94 -20.74
CA LYS A 207 1.15 -13.00 -19.72
C LYS A 207 0.08 -12.85 -18.64
N VAL A 208 -1.16 -13.15 -19.01
CA VAL A 208 -2.21 -13.50 -18.03
C VAL A 208 -2.74 -14.87 -18.44
N ALA A 209 -2.07 -15.90 -17.95
CA ALA A 209 -2.63 -17.24 -17.87
C ALA A 209 -2.91 -17.51 -16.39
N SER A 210 -4.19 -17.46 -16.04
CA SER A 210 -4.82 -18.04 -14.85
C SER A 210 -4.41 -17.48 -13.47
N GLY A 211 -5.32 -16.69 -12.87
CA GLY A 211 -5.45 -16.50 -11.42
C GLY A 211 -4.87 -15.19 -10.86
N THR A 212 -5.75 -14.25 -10.51
CA THR A 212 -5.60 -13.15 -9.53
C THR A 212 -4.17 -12.72 -9.19
N SER A 213 -3.59 -11.84 -10.00
CA SER A 213 -2.36 -11.11 -9.68
C SER A 213 -2.70 -9.62 -9.53
N THR A 214 -2.33 -9.01 -8.41
CA THR A 214 -2.50 -7.59 -8.09
C THR A 214 -1.61 -6.73 -9.00
N ILE A 215 -2.18 -5.69 -9.61
CA ILE A 215 -1.44 -4.66 -10.35
C ILE A 215 -1.55 -3.39 -9.51
N SER A 216 -0.52 -3.09 -8.70
CA SER A 216 -0.39 -1.80 -8.03
C SER A 216 0.36 -0.85 -8.95
N LEU A 217 -0.29 0.25 -9.36
CA LEU A 217 0.33 1.19 -10.28
C LEU A 217 1.21 2.20 -9.57
N ALA A 218 2.48 2.26 -9.95
CA ALA A 218 3.38 3.34 -9.58
C ALA A 218 3.03 4.63 -10.33
N LYS A 219 3.57 5.76 -9.85
CA LYS A 219 3.39 7.07 -10.47
C LYS A 219 3.80 7.04 -11.95
N GLY A 220 2.88 7.40 -12.83
CA GLY A 220 3.09 7.43 -14.29
C GLY A 220 2.76 6.10 -14.99
N GLU A 221 2.47 5.03 -14.26
CA GLU A 221 2.08 3.76 -14.86
C GLU A 221 0.66 3.80 -15.43
N ARG A 222 0.46 3.03 -16.50
CA ARG A 222 -0.79 2.95 -17.25
C ARG A 222 -1.23 1.50 -17.35
N VAL A 223 -2.52 1.28 -17.15
CA VAL A 223 -3.19 0.02 -17.42
C VAL A 223 -4.29 0.25 -18.47
N SER A 224 -4.34 -0.64 -19.47
CA SER A 224 -5.42 -0.67 -20.46
C SER A 224 -6.50 -1.65 -20.04
N LEU A 225 -7.76 -1.25 -20.16
CA LEU A 225 -8.88 -1.97 -19.54
C LEU A 225 -9.91 -2.34 -20.61
N ARG A 226 -9.50 -3.29 -21.47
CA ARG A 226 -10.39 -3.87 -22.48
C ARG A 226 -11.13 -5.06 -21.88
N LYS A 227 -12.40 -5.23 -22.25
CA LYS A 227 -13.27 -6.30 -21.74
C LYS A 227 -12.91 -7.72 -22.24
N GLU A 228 -11.72 -7.92 -22.83
CA GLU A 228 -11.25 -9.21 -23.34
C GLU A 228 -10.15 -9.78 -22.42
N ASP A 229 -10.33 -11.04 -22.04
CA ASP A 229 -9.44 -11.96 -21.32
C ASP A 229 -8.51 -11.35 -20.26
N GLY A 230 -9.05 -11.15 -19.05
CA GLY A 230 -8.27 -11.00 -17.81
C GLY A 230 -8.00 -9.56 -17.35
N ALA A 231 -8.49 -8.53 -18.05
CA ALA A 231 -8.37 -7.15 -17.58
C ALA A 231 -9.29 -6.87 -16.37
N PRO A 232 -8.89 -5.97 -15.44
CA PRO A 232 -9.74 -5.54 -14.33
C PRO A 232 -11.06 -4.96 -14.85
N ASP A 233 -12.20 -5.54 -14.45
CA ASP A 233 -13.50 -4.96 -14.69
C ASP A 233 -13.56 -3.61 -13.94
N LEU A 234 -13.77 -2.50 -14.64
CA LEU A 234 -13.80 -1.15 -14.07
C LEU A 234 -15.18 -0.49 -14.18
N SER A 235 -16.24 -1.26 -14.47
CA SER A 235 -17.60 -0.72 -14.59
C SER A 235 -18.09 0.02 -13.33
N GLY A 236 -17.44 -0.19 -12.17
CA GLY A 236 -17.58 0.63 -10.97
C GLY A 236 -16.22 1.10 -10.46
N SER A 237 -15.62 2.10 -11.12
CA SER A 237 -14.35 2.69 -10.68
C SER A 237 -14.60 3.69 -9.57
N CYS A 238 -13.87 3.57 -8.47
CA CYS A 238 -13.96 4.47 -7.32
C CYS A 238 -12.63 5.14 -7.03
N MET A 239 -12.69 6.39 -6.56
CA MET A 239 -11.62 7.04 -5.82
C MET A 239 -12.03 7.16 -4.36
N GLY A 240 -11.22 6.65 -3.45
CA GLY A 240 -11.32 6.87 -2.01
C GLY A 240 -10.25 7.84 -1.55
N LEU A 241 -10.61 8.76 -0.66
CA LEU A 241 -9.74 9.72 0.00
C LEU A 241 -9.94 9.54 1.51
N GLY A 242 -8.86 9.31 2.25
CA GLY A 242 -8.89 9.20 3.71
C GLY A 242 -7.78 10.03 4.35
N TRP A 243 -8.03 10.64 5.50
CA TRP A 243 -7.07 11.42 6.26
C TRP A 243 -7.49 11.61 7.72
N ASP A 244 -6.50 11.79 8.60
CA ASP A 244 -6.74 12.09 10.01
C ASP A 244 -6.46 13.57 10.31
N ALA A 245 -7.36 14.20 11.08
CA ALA A 245 -7.12 15.53 11.62
C ALA A 245 -5.90 15.58 12.55
N ALA A 246 -4.96 16.49 12.25
CA ALA A 246 -3.83 16.73 13.13
C ALA A 246 -4.25 17.54 14.38
N SER A 247 -4.29 16.88 15.54
CA SER A 247 -4.29 17.45 16.91
C SER A 247 -4.91 18.86 17.06
N GLY A 248 -6.23 18.99 16.84
CA GLY A 248 -7.00 20.19 17.18
C GLY A 248 -7.17 21.23 16.07
N ARG A 249 -6.81 20.93 14.82
CA ARG A 249 -7.15 21.74 13.63
C ARG A 249 -8.11 20.97 12.73
N SER A 250 -9.20 21.60 12.30
CA SER A 250 -10.09 21.07 11.27
C SER A 250 -9.37 21.18 9.91
N ILE A 251 -9.01 20.05 9.34
CA ILE A 251 -8.39 19.97 8.01
C ILE A 251 -9.43 19.38 7.07
N ASP A 252 -9.71 20.13 6.02
CA ASP A 252 -10.73 19.82 5.03
C ASP A 252 -10.04 19.47 3.70
N LEU A 253 -10.05 18.17 3.38
CA LEU A 253 -9.56 17.64 2.13
C LEU A 253 -10.75 17.21 1.26
N ASP A 254 -10.76 17.70 0.02
CA ASP A 254 -11.81 17.42 -0.94
C ASP A 254 -11.37 16.40 -1.98
N ALA A 255 -12.22 15.40 -2.21
CA ALA A 255 -12.20 14.60 -3.43
C ALA A 255 -12.92 15.32 -4.58
N GLY A 256 -12.37 15.20 -5.80
CA GLY A 256 -12.98 15.79 -6.99
C GLY A 256 -12.83 14.91 -8.23
N CYS A 257 -13.81 15.01 -9.13
CA CYS A 257 -13.78 14.38 -10.45
C CYS A 257 -14.15 15.40 -11.54
N LEU A 258 -13.26 15.52 -12.53
CA LEU A 258 -13.35 16.47 -13.63
C LEU A 258 -13.60 15.71 -14.94
N LEU A 259 -14.68 16.06 -15.65
CA LEU A 259 -15.07 15.42 -16.90
C LEU A 259 -14.68 16.32 -18.08
N PHE A 260 -14.10 15.71 -19.12
CA PHE A 260 -13.64 16.41 -20.32
C PHE A 260 -14.11 15.71 -21.60
N ASP A 261 -14.29 16.51 -22.65
CA ASP A 261 -14.52 15.99 -24.01
C ASP A 261 -13.21 15.66 -24.74
N SER A 262 -13.33 15.13 -25.97
CA SER A 262 -12.20 14.81 -26.87
C SER A 262 -11.27 15.97 -27.20
N LYS A 263 -11.67 17.21 -26.93
CA LYS A 263 -10.85 18.42 -27.15
C LYS A 263 -10.27 18.96 -25.85
N HIS A 264 -10.33 18.16 -24.78
CA HIS A 264 -9.95 18.53 -23.42
C HIS A 264 -10.75 19.72 -22.89
N LYS A 265 -11.93 20.01 -23.45
CA LYS A 265 -12.82 21.02 -22.91
C LYS A 265 -13.49 20.45 -21.67
N HIS A 266 -13.42 21.19 -20.58
CA HIS A 266 -14.13 20.86 -19.35
C HIS A 266 -15.64 20.84 -19.60
N LEU A 267 -16.29 19.76 -19.17
CA LEU A 267 -17.73 19.54 -19.28
C LEU A 267 -18.40 19.74 -17.92
N GLU A 268 -17.86 19.09 -16.88
CA GLU A 268 -18.51 19.02 -15.57
C GLU A 268 -17.50 18.74 -14.45
N THR A 269 -17.78 19.23 -13.24
CA THR A 269 -17.01 18.97 -12.01
C THR A 269 -17.97 18.38 -10.99
N ILE A 270 -17.62 17.22 -10.43
CA ILE A 270 -18.30 16.57 -9.30
C ILE A 270 -17.37 16.64 -8.09
N PHE A 271 -17.87 17.17 -6.99
CA PHE A 271 -17.15 17.49 -5.75
C PHE A 271 -18.19 17.89 -4.67
N PHE A 272 -17.79 18.28 -3.47
CA PHE A 272 -18.71 18.54 -2.34
C PHE A 272 -19.94 19.43 -2.65
N MET A 273 -19.81 20.48 -3.48
CA MET A 273 -20.96 21.34 -3.85
C MET A 273 -21.90 20.72 -4.90
N LYS A 274 -21.49 19.63 -5.54
CA LYS A 274 -22.24 18.94 -6.60
C LYS A 274 -21.95 17.45 -6.53
N LEU A 275 -22.73 16.76 -5.69
CA LEU A 275 -22.54 15.35 -5.33
C LEU A 275 -22.88 14.34 -6.44
N ALA A 276 -23.44 14.78 -7.57
CA ALA A 276 -23.71 13.90 -8.71
C ALA A 276 -23.55 14.64 -10.05
N GLY A 277 -23.11 13.93 -11.07
CA GLY A 277 -22.90 14.45 -12.42
C GLY A 277 -22.78 13.35 -13.48
N GLY A 278 -22.49 13.71 -14.72
CA GLY A 278 -22.35 12.77 -15.83
C GLY A 278 -23.63 11.98 -16.13
N GLY A 279 -24.81 12.57 -15.91
CA GLY A 279 -26.09 11.88 -16.04
C GLY A 279 -26.38 10.87 -14.91
N GLY A 280 -25.76 11.06 -13.73
CA GLY A 280 -25.88 10.16 -12.57
C GLY A 280 -24.87 9.01 -12.58
N ALA A 281 -23.96 9.00 -13.55
CA ALA A 281 -22.86 8.05 -13.63
C ALA A 281 -21.77 8.33 -12.60
N VAL A 282 -21.58 9.59 -12.19
CA VAL A 282 -20.60 9.98 -11.16
C VAL A 282 -21.34 10.41 -9.90
N ARG A 283 -20.96 9.85 -8.74
CA ARG A 283 -21.52 10.19 -7.43
C ARG A 283 -20.41 10.41 -6.40
N HIS A 284 -20.55 11.46 -5.61
CA HIS A 284 -19.75 11.78 -4.44
C HIS A 284 -20.48 11.29 -3.18
N SER A 285 -19.77 10.71 -2.21
CA SER A 285 -20.35 10.20 -0.96
C SER A 285 -20.92 11.31 -0.07
N GLY A 286 -20.29 12.47 -0.09
CA GLY A 286 -20.61 13.60 0.77
C GLY A 286 -19.32 14.33 1.13
N ASP A 287 -19.45 15.48 1.78
CA ASP A 287 -18.34 16.30 2.25
C ASP A 287 -17.95 15.85 3.67
N ASN A 288 -16.70 15.45 3.88
CA ASN A 288 -16.15 15.17 5.20
C ASN A 288 -15.20 16.29 5.61
N LEU A 289 -15.66 17.18 6.47
CA LEU A 289 -14.91 18.39 6.85
C LEU A 289 -13.78 18.14 7.89
N THR A 290 -13.71 16.92 8.44
CA THR A 290 -12.88 16.65 9.62
C THR A 290 -11.94 15.46 9.46
N GLY A 291 -12.19 14.55 8.51
CA GLY A 291 -11.50 13.26 8.48
C GLY A 291 -11.83 12.42 9.72
N ASP A 292 -13.08 12.51 10.18
CA ASP A 292 -13.57 11.70 11.32
C ASP A 292 -14.22 10.44 10.76
N GLY A 293 -13.59 9.29 10.98
CA GLY A 293 -13.94 8.05 10.32
C GLY A 293 -12.74 7.10 10.22
N GLU A 294 -12.99 5.86 9.81
CA GLU A 294 -11.94 4.89 9.49
C GLU A 294 -12.06 4.57 7.99
N GLY A 295 -10.94 4.58 7.27
CA GLY A 295 -10.88 4.25 5.85
C GLY A 295 -11.03 5.46 4.93
N ASP A 296 -11.89 5.35 3.92
CA ASP A 296 -12.14 6.45 2.98
C ASP A 296 -13.16 7.42 3.59
N ASP A 297 -12.71 8.61 3.97
CA ASP A 297 -13.55 9.70 4.46
C ASP A 297 -14.45 10.27 3.37
N GLU A 298 -13.93 10.34 2.14
CA GLU A 298 -14.68 10.71 0.95
C GLU A 298 -14.49 9.69 -0.17
N THR A 299 -15.53 9.47 -0.94
CA THR A 299 -15.50 8.56 -2.10
C THR A 299 -16.19 9.17 -3.30
N ILE A 300 -15.58 9.03 -4.47
CA ILE A 300 -16.23 9.27 -5.76
C ILE A 300 -16.38 7.95 -6.50
N SER A 301 -17.61 7.54 -6.75
CA SER A 301 -17.95 6.37 -7.57
C SER A 301 -18.28 6.79 -9.00
N VAL A 302 -17.81 6.01 -9.96
CA VAL A 302 -18.02 6.23 -11.40
C VAL A 302 -18.49 4.94 -12.08
N ASP A 303 -19.69 5.01 -12.64
CA ASP A 303 -20.20 4.04 -13.61
C ASP A 303 -19.75 4.44 -15.02
N LEU A 304 -18.65 3.84 -15.48
CA LEU A 304 -18.01 4.19 -16.76
C LEU A 304 -18.87 3.83 -17.99
N ASP A 305 -19.77 2.85 -17.84
CA ASP A 305 -20.64 2.37 -18.91
C ASP A 305 -21.83 3.33 -19.13
N ARG A 306 -22.26 4.04 -18.08
CA ARG A 306 -23.33 5.04 -18.15
C ARG A 306 -22.89 6.44 -18.56
N LEU A 307 -21.58 6.69 -18.68
CA LEU A 307 -21.09 8.01 -19.09
C LEU A 307 -21.46 8.33 -20.53
N ALA A 308 -21.98 9.54 -20.73
CA ALA A 308 -22.38 10.03 -22.04
C ALA A 308 -21.23 9.93 -23.08
N PRO A 309 -21.53 9.67 -24.37
CA PRO A 309 -20.50 9.48 -25.41
C PRO A 309 -19.54 10.67 -25.59
N ASN A 310 -19.97 11.88 -25.26
CA ASN A 310 -19.15 13.09 -25.35
C ASN A 310 -18.10 13.20 -24.22
N VAL A 311 -18.25 12.45 -23.12
CA VAL A 311 -17.23 12.36 -22.07
C VAL A 311 -16.15 11.38 -22.53
N GLN A 312 -14.93 11.88 -22.68
CA GLN A 312 -13.79 11.13 -23.20
C GLN A 312 -12.67 10.98 -22.17
N HIS A 313 -12.59 11.90 -21.21
CA HIS A 313 -11.60 11.81 -20.14
C HIS A 313 -12.21 12.18 -18.80
N LEU A 314 -11.72 11.52 -17.75
CA LEU A 314 -11.95 11.88 -16.36
C LEU A 314 -10.60 12.12 -15.70
N VAL A 315 -10.52 13.12 -14.83
CA VAL A 315 -9.36 13.35 -13.99
C VAL A 315 -9.83 13.45 -12.55
N PHE A 316 -9.28 12.58 -11.71
CA PHE A 316 -9.48 12.56 -10.28
C PHE A 316 -8.48 13.50 -9.61
N VAL A 317 -8.98 14.31 -8.69
CA VAL A 317 -8.20 15.33 -7.99
C VAL A 317 -8.46 15.28 -6.50
N VAL A 318 -7.43 15.60 -5.73
CA VAL A 318 -7.53 15.86 -4.29
C VAL A 318 -7.10 17.29 -4.05
N ASN A 319 -7.86 18.03 -3.26
CA ASN A 319 -7.61 19.43 -2.92
C ASN A 319 -7.65 19.60 -1.40
N SER A 320 -6.85 20.51 -0.86
CA SER A 320 -7.08 21.03 0.49
C SER A 320 -7.89 22.32 0.38
N PHE A 321 -9.16 22.27 0.77
CA PHE A 321 -10.05 23.43 0.77
C PHE A 321 -9.53 24.54 1.68
N SER A 322 -9.07 24.14 2.87
CA SER A 322 -8.53 25.04 3.89
C SER A 322 -7.12 25.56 3.53
N GLY A 323 -6.51 25.10 2.43
CA GLY A 323 -5.20 25.54 1.97
C GLY A 323 -4.04 25.02 2.80
N HIS A 324 -4.27 23.99 3.61
CA HIS A 324 -3.21 23.32 4.34
C HIS A 324 -2.39 22.45 3.38
N ASN A 325 -1.09 22.29 3.68
CA ASN A 325 -0.27 21.39 2.87
C ASN A 325 -0.53 19.95 3.30
N PHE A 326 -0.50 19.01 2.35
CA PHE A 326 -0.72 17.58 2.65
C PHE A 326 0.22 17.02 3.73
N ARG A 327 1.45 17.54 3.83
CA ARG A 327 2.42 17.21 4.90
C ARG A 327 1.93 17.50 6.33
N ASP A 328 0.99 18.43 6.46
CA ASP A 328 0.44 18.87 7.74
C ASP A 328 -0.79 18.02 8.13
N VAL A 329 -1.19 17.09 7.26
CA VAL A 329 -2.31 16.16 7.42
C VAL A 329 -1.75 14.78 7.76
N ARG A 330 -2.31 14.13 8.78
CA ARG A 330 -1.82 12.82 9.22
C ARG A 330 -2.53 11.72 8.45
N ARG A 331 -1.80 10.67 8.09
CA ARG A 331 -2.35 9.44 7.46
C ARG A 331 -3.25 9.75 6.25
N ALA A 332 -2.98 10.85 5.56
CA ALA A 332 -3.65 11.22 4.33
C ALA A 332 -3.21 10.26 3.21
N PHE A 333 -4.18 9.62 2.56
CA PHE A 333 -3.98 8.75 1.42
C PHE A 333 -5.12 8.92 0.41
N CYS A 334 -4.85 8.57 -0.84
CA CYS A 334 -5.87 8.43 -1.86
C CYS A 334 -5.67 7.14 -2.62
N ARG A 335 -6.75 6.40 -2.86
CA ARG A 335 -6.74 5.13 -3.57
C ARG A 335 -7.76 5.10 -4.69
N LEU A 336 -7.45 4.33 -5.72
CA LEU A 336 -8.33 4.02 -6.84
C LEU A 336 -8.65 2.54 -6.76
N PHE A 337 -9.92 2.16 -6.77
CA PHE A 337 -10.32 0.78 -6.58
C PHE A 337 -11.59 0.43 -7.36
N ASN A 338 -11.85 -0.86 -7.56
CA ASN A 338 -13.12 -1.32 -8.08
C ASN A 338 -14.14 -1.45 -6.95
N GLU A 339 -15.29 -0.77 -7.08
CA GLU A 339 -16.35 -0.75 -6.06
C GLU A 339 -16.92 -2.14 -5.75
N ARG A 340 -17.07 -2.99 -6.77
CA ARG A 340 -17.73 -4.29 -6.66
C ARG A 340 -16.81 -5.35 -6.05
N THR A 341 -15.53 -5.36 -6.42
CA THR A 341 -14.55 -6.34 -5.94
C THR A 341 -13.71 -5.82 -4.78
N GLN A 342 -13.79 -4.52 -4.47
CA GLN A 342 -12.90 -3.80 -3.55
C GLN A 342 -11.42 -3.92 -3.91
N HIS A 343 -11.10 -4.33 -5.14
CA HIS A 343 -9.73 -4.50 -5.61
C HIS A 343 -9.10 -3.14 -5.87
N GLU A 344 -8.02 -2.83 -5.15
CA GLU A 344 -7.25 -1.60 -5.30
C GLU A 344 -6.40 -1.66 -6.58
N LEU A 345 -6.44 -0.57 -7.35
CA LEU A 345 -5.77 -0.41 -8.64
C LEU A 345 -4.55 0.51 -8.51
N ALA A 346 -4.61 1.47 -7.59
CA ALA A 346 -3.53 2.39 -7.28
C ALA A 346 -3.75 2.99 -5.89
N ARG A 347 -2.66 3.32 -5.19
CA ARG A 347 -2.70 4.05 -3.93
C ARG A 347 -1.56 5.04 -3.84
N PHE A 348 -1.85 6.18 -3.25
CA PHE A 348 -0.93 7.29 -3.04
C PHE A 348 -0.99 7.72 -1.59
N ASP A 349 0.13 7.62 -0.88
CA ASP A 349 0.27 8.21 0.45
C ASP A 349 0.65 9.69 0.32
N LEU A 350 -0.20 10.56 0.88
CA LEU A 350 -0.11 12.02 0.75
C LEU A 350 0.62 12.66 1.95
N THR A 351 0.71 11.94 3.08
CA THR A 351 1.28 12.41 4.36
C THR A 351 2.76 12.80 4.25
N ASP A 352 3.57 11.95 3.62
CA ASP A 352 5.01 12.19 3.43
C ASP A 352 5.31 12.85 2.07
N GLY A 353 4.25 13.31 1.40
CA GLY A 353 4.30 13.93 0.10
C GLY A 353 4.92 15.34 0.10
N GLU A 354 5.22 15.82 -1.10
CA GLU A 354 5.73 17.17 -1.27
C GLU A 354 4.70 18.24 -0.84
N SER A 355 5.17 19.39 -0.36
CA SER A 355 4.30 20.54 -0.04
C SER A 355 3.45 20.92 -1.26
N ALA A 356 2.15 20.64 -1.18
CA ALA A 356 1.14 20.92 -2.19
C ALA A 356 -0.23 21.04 -1.52
N THR A 357 -1.12 21.81 -2.15
CA THR A 357 -2.53 21.97 -1.73
C THR A 357 -3.50 21.30 -2.71
N ALA A 358 -3.00 20.77 -3.81
CA ALA A 358 -3.77 20.01 -4.78
C ALA A 358 -2.91 19.00 -5.52
N MET A 359 -3.50 17.86 -5.85
CA MET A 359 -2.86 16.80 -6.64
C MET A 359 -3.85 16.21 -7.64
N LEU A 360 -3.35 15.90 -8.84
CA LEU A 360 -4.03 15.04 -9.80
C LEU A 360 -3.65 13.59 -9.47
N MET A 361 -4.64 12.76 -9.21
CA MET A 361 -4.42 11.41 -8.70
C MET A 361 -4.36 10.40 -9.83
N ALA A 362 -5.40 10.39 -10.67
CA ALA A 362 -5.49 9.48 -11.79
C ALA A 362 -6.27 10.11 -12.94
N ARG A 363 -5.97 9.65 -14.15
CA ARG A 363 -6.73 9.96 -15.36
C ARG A 363 -7.34 8.69 -15.92
N LEU A 364 -8.60 8.75 -16.31
CA LEU A 364 -9.26 7.74 -17.13
C LEU A 364 -9.47 8.32 -18.53
N THR A 365 -9.24 7.53 -19.57
CA THR A 365 -9.43 7.95 -20.96
C THR A 365 -10.10 6.87 -21.78
N ARG A 366 -11.16 7.24 -22.48
CA ARG A 366 -11.96 6.31 -23.27
C ARG A 366 -11.14 5.83 -24.48
N ARG A 367 -11.19 4.54 -24.76
CA ARG A 367 -10.55 3.88 -25.90
C ARG A 367 -11.55 2.99 -26.62
N GLU A 368 -11.17 2.51 -27.78
CA GLU A 368 -11.94 1.47 -28.48
C GLU A 368 -12.03 0.22 -27.59
N GLY A 369 -13.25 -0.13 -27.17
CA GLY A 369 -13.53 -1.31 -26.34
C GLY A 369 -13.37 -1.14 -24.83
N GLY A 370 -13.13 0.08 -24.31
CA GLY A 370 -13.02 0.30 -22.87
C GLY A 370 -12.41 1.63 -22.44
N TRP A 371 -11.71 1.63 -21.31
CA TRP A 371 -11.04 2.79 -20.74
C TRP A 371 -9.56 2.44 -20.46
N ASP A 372 -8.67 3.42 -20.56
CA ASP A 372 -7.32 3.33 -20.00
C ASP A 372 -7.30 4.13 -18.70
N MET A 373 -6.63 3.60 -17.67
CA MET A 373 -6.33 4.35 -16.46
C MET A 373 -4.83 4.64 -16.38
N THR A 374 -4.47 5.85 -15.98
CA THR A 374 -3.08 6.25 -15.71
C THR A 374 -2.98 6.86 -14.31
N ALA A 375 -2.11 6.30 -13.48
CA ALA A 375 -1.77 6.84 -12.17
C ALA A 375 -0.87 8.08 -12.35
N LEU A 376 -1.26 9.23 -11.80
CA LEU A 376 -0.58 10.51 -12.05
C LEU A 376 0.30 10.95 -10.87
N GLY A 377 -0.29 11.08 -9.67
CA GLY A 377 0.39 11.61 -8.49
C GLY A 377 1.14 12.93 -8.73
N THR A 378 0.60 13.82 -9.58
CA THR A 378 1.23 15.09 -9.95
C THR A 378 0.61 16.26 -9.20
N LYS A 379 1.40 17.29 -8.92
CA LYS A 379 0.90 18.50 -8.27
C LYS A 379 -0.05 19.27 -9.19
N ALA A 380 -1.08 19.83 -8.59
CA ALA A 380 -1.94 20.84 -9.20
C ALA A 380 -1.93 22.11 -8.34
N GLY A 381 -2.44 23.20 -8.91
CA GLY A 381 -2.72 24.44 -8.22
C GLY A 381 -4.18 24.56 -7.79
N GLY A 382 -4.42 25.39 -6.78
CA GLY A 382 -5.75 25.72 -6.29
C GLY A 382 -6.14 24.97 -5.02
N GLN A 383 -7.28 25.39 -4.46
CA GLN A 383 -7.87 24.86 -3.22
C GLN A 383 -9.17 24.11 -3.48
N THR A 384 -9.62 24.05 -4.73
CA THR A 384 -10.87 23.38 -5.10
C THR A 384 -10.69 22.59 -6.38
N ALA A 385 -11.54 21.59 -6.60
CA ALA A 385 -11.54 20.81 -7.84
C ALA A 385 -11.63 21.69 -9.10
N ARG A 386 -12.35 22.82 -9.03
CA ARG A 386 -12.42 23.81 -10.13
C ARG A 386 -11.09 24.53 -10.36
N GLY A 387 -10.32 24.78 -9.31
CA GLY A 387 -8.96 25.33 -9.40
C GLY A 387 -8.03 24.44 -10.21
N SER A 388 -8.19 23.12 -10.08
CA SER A 388 -7.35 22.11 -10.75
C SER A 388 -7.69 21.91 -12.25
N ILE A 389 -8.72 22.56 -12.80
CA ILE A 389 -9.17 22.34 -14.18
C ILE A 389 -8.06 22.63 -15.19
N LYS A 390 -7.31 23.73 -15.03
CA LYS A 390 -6.26 24.10 -15.99
C LYS A 390 -5.11 23.11 -16.00
N ASP A 391 -4.73 22.61 -14.83
CA ASP A 391 -3.65 21.63 -14.68
C ASP A 391 -4.09 20.27 -15.24
N ALA A 392 -5.32 19.85 -14.97
CA ALA A 392 -5.90 18.65 -15.58
C ALA A 392 -5.95 18.74 -17.12
N GLN A 393 -6.32 19.89 -17.68
CA GLN A 393 -6.27 20.11 -19.13
C GLN A 393 -4.85 20.08 -19.68
N GLN A 394 -3.89 20.61 -18.93
CA GLN A 394 -2.49 20.59 -19.33
C GLN A 394 -1.95 19.17 -19.34
N GLU A 395 -2.25 18.38 -18.31
CA GLU A 395 -1.91 16.97 -18.20
C GLU A 395 -2.47 16.15 -19.37
N LEU A 396 -3.75 16.36 -19.71
CA LEU A 396 -4.39 15.72 -20.86
C LEU A 396 -3.67 16.07 -22.17
N ARG A 397 -3.30 17.34 -22.36
CA ARG A 397 -2.54 17.78 -23.54
C ARG A 397 -1.13 17.19 -23.60
N SER A 398 -0.41 17.14 -22.48
CA SER A 398 0.96 16.61 -22.44
C SER A 398 1.01 15.11 -22.61
N ALA A 399 -0.03 14.39 -22.19
CA ALA A 399 -0.14 12.95 -22.35
C ALA A 399 -0.41 12.50 -23.81
N GLY A 400 -0.73 13.44 -24.71
CA GLY A 400 -0.99 13.16 -26.13
C GLY A 400 -2.21 12.26 -26.35
N VAL A 401 -3.21 12.36 -25.48
CA VAL A 401 -4.46 11.59 -25.54
C VAL A 401 -5.62 12.38 -26.09
#